data_AF-A0A1G3L8C8-F1
#
_entry.id   AF-A0A1G3L8C8-F1
#
_cell.length_a   1.000
_cell.length_b   1.000
_cell.length_c   1.000
_cell.angle_alpha   90.00
_cell.angle_beta   90.00
_cell.angle_gamma   90.00
#
_symmetry.space_group_name_H-M   'P 1'
#
loop_
_entity.id
_entity.type
_entity.pdbx_description
1 polymer ?
#
loop_
_entity_poly.entity_id
_entity_poly.type
_entity_poly.pdbx_seq_one_letter_code
_entity_poly.pdbx_strand_id
1 'polypeptide(L)'
;MSADYSQIELVLLAHLSGDKNLLQAFRDGEDIHRRTAALIFSIPEDQVDSGQRRAAKAVNFGIMYGMSAFRLAGELGIPRSQADAFIKTYFREFSGIREFVDLCVARAEKTGYSTTILGRQRPIPSINSRNKTEKMAAERVAVNSPIQGSAADLIKLAMLRVAKRLKAEGLQSKILLQVHDELLLEVPLGEVAQVSTLLKQEMEGAFELSIPLRTSVESAGTWGDLH
;
A
#
# COMPACT_ATOMS: atom_id res chain seq x y z
N MET A 1 18.63 0.86 13.24
CA MET A 1 17.74 -0.28 12.90
C MET A 1 16.53 0.28 12.19
N SER A 2 16.09 -0.36 11.11
CA SER A 2 14.88 0.01 10.37
C SER A 2 13.87 -1.14 10.44
N ALA A 3 12.59 -0.79 10.53
CA ALA A 3 11.49 -1.73 10.36
C ALA A 3 10.42 -1.13 9.43
N ASP A 4 10.09 -1.83 8.35
CA ASP A 4 9.19 -1.35 7.29
C ASP A 4 8.06 -2.33 7.02
N TYR A 5 6.84 -1.82 6.82
CA TYR A 5 5.74 -2.68 6.38
C TYR A 5 5.90 -3.04 4.91
N SER A 6 5.96 -4.34 4.63
CA SER A 6 6.04 -4.82 3.26
C SER A 6 4.73 -4.56 2.50
N GLN A 7 4.76 -3.58 1.59
CA GLN A 7 3.68 -3.31 0.62
C GLN A 7 2.32 -2.98 1.28
N ILE A 8 2.34 -2.22 2.38
CA ILE A 8 1.15 -1.97 3.21
C ILE A 8 -0.06 -1.45 2.43
N GLU A 9 0.14 -0.59 1.44
CA GLU A 9 -0.94 -0.04 0.63
C GLU A 9 -1.66 -1.11 -0.22
N LEU A 10 -0.91 -2.08 -0.76
CA LEU A 10 -1.51 -3.20 -1.50
C LEU A 10 -2.20 -4.19 -0.57
N VAL A 11 -1.63 -4.42 0.62
CA VAL A 11 -2.25 -5.25 1.66
C VAL A 11 -3.60 -4.65 2.09
N LEU A 12 -3.63 -3.34 2.31
CA LEU A 12 -4.85 -2.60 2.64
C LEU A 12 -5.84 -2.59 1.47
N LEU A 13 -5.37 -2.47 0.23
CA LEU A 13 -6.26 -2.59 -0.92
C LEU A 13 -6.91 -3.97 -0.97
N ALA A 14 -6.15 -5.06 -0.83
CA ALA A 14 -6.68 -6.41 -0.84
C ALA A 14 -7.71 -6.61 0.27
N HIS A 15 -7.41 -6.09 1.46
CA HIS A 15 -8.33 -6.12 2.60
C HIS A 15 -9.63 -5.34 2.35
N LEU A 16 -9.51 -4.07 1.93
CA LEU A 16 -10.65 -3.17 1.78
C LEU A 16 -11.51 -3.50 0.56
N SER A 17 -10.90 -4.01 -0.51
CA SER A 17 -11.62 -4.45 -1.71
C SER A 17 -12.24 -5.83 -1.56
N GLY A 18 -11.71 -6.67 -0.68
CA GLY A 18 -12.14 -8.06 -0.57
C GLY A 18 -11.87 -8.88 -1.83
N ASP A 19 -10.99 -8.41 -2.73
CA ASP A 19 -10.72 -9.07 -3.99
C ASP A 19 -10.10 -10.44 -3.76
N LYS A 20 -10.78 -11.50 -4.25
CA LYS A 20 -10.40 -12.88 -3.96
C LYS A 20 -9.04 -13.25 -4.56
N ASN A 21 -8.75 -12.77 -5.77
CA ASN A 21 -7.51 -13.10 -6.46
C ASN A 21 -6.34 -12.39 -5.82
N LEU A 22 -6.51 -11.11 -5.45
CA LEU A 22 -5.48 -10.36 -4.76
C LEU A 22 -5.21 -10.90 -3.35
N LEU A 23 -6.26 -11.25 -2.59
CA LEU A 23 -6.12 -11.88 -1.28
C LEU A 23 -5.41 -13.23 -1.37
N GLN A 24 -5.71 -14.03 -2.40
CA GLN A 24 -5.06 -15.32 -2.63
C GLN A 24 -3.59 -15.15 -2.99
N ALA A 25 -3.25 -14.23 -3.91
CA ALA A 25 -1.87 -13.93 -4.28
C ALA A 25 -1.01 -13.55 -3.05
N PHE A 26 -1.56 -12.75 -2.13
CA PHE A 26 -0.87 -12.43 -0.87
C PHE A 26 -0.69 -13.63 0.06
N ARG A 27 -1.65 -14.55 0.13
CA ARG A 27 -1.55 -15.76 0.96
C ARG A 27 -0.53 -16.75 0.42
N ASP A 28 -0.42 -16.84 -0.91
CA ASP A 28 0.51 -17.73 -1.60
C ASP A 28 1.92 -17.15 -1.70
N GLY A 29 2.11 -15.89 -1.27
CA GLY A 29 3.40 -15.20 -1.32
C GLY A 29 3.83 -14.84 -2.74
N GLU A 30 2.87 -14.68 -3.66
CA GLU A 30 3.13 -14.32 -5.05
C GLU A 30 3.67 -12.88 -5.16
N ASP A 31 4.57 -12.66 -6.13
CA ASP A 31 4.99 -11.32 -6.50
C ASP A 31 3.98 -10.72 -7.48
N ILE A 32 2.98 -10.02 -6.93
CA ILE A 32 1.92 -9.38 -7.71
C ILE A 32 2.48 -8.43 -8.78
N HIS A 33 3.61 -7.76 -8.53
CA HIS A 33 4.22 -6.88 -9.52
C HIS A 33 4.81 -7.66 -10.69
N ARG A 34 5.45 -8.81 -10.42
CA ARG A 34 5.97 -9.71 -11.45
C ARG A 34 4.83 -10.33 -12.26
N ARG A 35 3.77 -10.79 -11.60
CA ARG A 35 2.55 -11.30 -12.26
C ARG A 35 1.90 -10.24 -13.14
N THR A 36 1.74 -9.02 -12.63
CA THR A 36 1.26 -7.88 -13.43
C THR A 36 2.18 -7.63 -14.64
N ALA A 37 3.50 -7.64 -14.46
CA ALA A 37 4.44 -7.42 -15.56
C ALA A 37 4.31 -8.50 -16.65
N ALA A 38 4.24 -9.77 -16.26
CA ALA A 38 4.02 -10.88 -17.18
C ALA A 38 2.77 -10.69 -18.04
N LEU A 39 1.67 -10.21 -17.43
CA LEU A 39 0.43 -9.87 -18.12
C LEU A 39 0.57 -8.67 -19.06
N ILE A 40 1.22 -7.58 -18.62
CA ILE A 40 1.44 -6.36 -19.43
C ILE A 40 2.24 -6.69 -20.69
N PHE A 41 3.36 -7.40 -20.51
CA PHE A 41 4.32 -7.67 -21.57
C PHE A 41 4.02 -8.97 -22.33
N SER A 42 3.00 -9.73 -21.90
CA SER A 42 2.63 -11.02 -22.49
C SER A 42 3.80 -12.01 -22.55
N ILE A 43 4.54 -12.11 -21.44
CA ILE A 43 5.69 -13.00 -21.26
C ILE A 43 5.51 -13.86 -20.00
N PRO A 44 6.18 -15.02 -19.90
CA PRO A 44 6.24 -15.79 -18.66
C PRO A 44 6.84 -15.00 -17.48
N GLU A 45 6.38 -15.26 -16.25
CA GLU A 45 6.82 -14.55 -15.03
C GLU A 45 8.33 -14.68 -14.76
N ASP A 46 8.92 -15.82 -15.11
CA ASP A 46 10.36 -16.09 -14.98
C ASP A 46 11.21 -15.29 -15.97
N GLN A 47 10.61 -14.77 -17.05
CA GLN A 47 11.25 -13.90 -18.04
C GLN A 47 11.08 -12.42 -17.72
N VAL A 48 10.31 -12.06 -16.69
CA VAL A 48 10.16 -10.68 -16.26
C VAL A 48 11.48 -10.16 -15.66
N ASP A 49 12.03 -9.14 -16.29
CA ASP A 49 13.22 -8.46 -15.77
C ASP A 49 12.89 -7.44 -14.66
N SER A 50 13.93 -6.90 -14.01
CA SER A 50 13.77 -5.96 -12.90
C SER A 50 13.18 -4.61 -13.32
N GLY A 51 13.40 -4.19 -14.57
CA GLY A 51 12.85 -2.96 -15.15
C GLY A 51 11.35 -3.10 -15.41
N GLN A 52 10.94 -4.20 -16.04
CA GLN A 52 9.54 -4.55 -16.28
C GLN A 52 8.76 -4.70 -14.98
N ARG A 53 9.33 -5.37 -13.98
CA ARG A 53 8.74 -5.46 -12.63
C ARG A 53 8.56 -4.07 -11.99
N ARG A 54 9.56 -3.19 -12.13
CA ARG A 54 9.49 -1.81 -11.60
C ARG A 54 8.42 -0.99 -12.30
N ALA A 55 8.30 -1.13 -13.63
CA ALA A 55 7.24 -0.51 -14.40
C ALA A 55 5.87 -1.01 -13.95
N ALA A 56 5.68 -2.32 -13.83
CA ALA A 56 4.43 -2.92 -13.34
C ALA A 56 4.07 -2.50 -11.91
N LYS A 57 5.08 -2.27 -11.04
CA LYS A 57 4.86 -1.65 -9.73
C LYS A 57 4.21 -0.28 -9.85
N ALA A 58 4.80 0.62 -10.64
CA ALA A 58 4.23 1.96 -10.88
C ALA A 58 2.82 1.88 -11.46
N VAL A 59 2.58 0.93 -12.37
CA VAL A 59 1.27 0.68 -12.97
C VAL A 59 0.24 0.19 -11.97
N ASN A 60 0.56 -0.78 -11.11
CA ASN A 60 -0.37 -1.27 -10.07
C ASN A 60 -0.81 -0.09 -9.18
N PHE A 61 0.13 0.69 -8.66
CA PHE A 61 -0.20 1.89 -7.88
C PHE A 61 -0.96 2.93 -8.69
N GLY A 62 -0.60 3.12 -9.96
CA GLY A 62 -1.32 3.99 -10.88
C GLY A 62 -2.78 3.61 -11.02
N ILE A 63 -3.05 2.37 -11.37
CA ILE A 63 -4.40 1.84 -11.62
C ILE A 63 -5.24 1.88 -10.35
N MET A 64 -4.65 1.51 -9.20
CA MET A 64 -5.28 1.67 -7.88
C MET A 64 -5.79 3.09 -7.64
N TYR A 65 -5.08 4.09 -8.16
CA TYR A 65 -5.33 5.51 -7.95
C TYR A 65 -5.99 6.20 -9.16
N GLY A 66 -6.67 5.42 -10.01
CA GLY A 66 -7.46 5.94 -11.12
C GLY A 66 -6.62 6.48 -12.27
N MET A 67 -5.44 5.90 -12.51
CA MET A 67 -4.64 6.20 -13.69
C MET A 67 -5.44 5.91 -14.98
N SER A 68 -5.45 6.88 -15.88
CA SER A 68 -6.09 6.72 -17.19
C SER A 68 -5.20 5.91 -18.13
N ALA A 69 -5.81 5.27 -19.14
CA ALA A 69 -5.08 4.60 -20.22
C ALA A 69 -4.08 5.52 -20.93
N PHE A 70 -4.36 6.83 -20.99
CA PHE A 70 -3.44 7.82 -21.54
C PHE A 70 -2.17 7.98 -20.71
N ARG A 71 -2.29 8.11 -19.38
CA ARG A 71 -1.13 8.21 -18.49
C ARG A 71 -0.34 6.91 -18.49
N LEU A 72 -1.04 5.78 -18.42
CA LEU A 72 -0.42 4.45 -18.47
C LEU A 72 0.39 4.24 -19.75
N ALA A 73 -0.19 4.59 -20.91
CA ALA A 73 0.50 4.51 -22.20
C ALA A 73 1.79 5.34 -22.21
N GLY A 74 1.76 6.55 -21.63
CA GLY A 74 2.93 7.42 -21.51
C GLY A 74 4.02 6.86 -20.60
N GLU A 75 3.65 6.28 -19.45
CA GLU A 75 4.62 5.67 -18.52
C GLU A 75 5.27 4.41 -19.07
N LEU A 76 4.53 3.59 -19.83
CA LEU A 76 5.02 2.34 -20.39
C LEU A 76 5.60 2.48 -21.81
N GLY A 77 5.40 3.61 -22.48
CA GLY A 77 5.79 3.78 -23.88
C GLY A 77 5.01 2.88 -24.85
N ILE A 78 3.78 2.50 -24.51
CA ILE A 78 2.93 1.60 -25.32
C ILE A 78 1.76 2.35 -25.98
N PRO A 79 1.15 1.80 -27.05
CA PRO A 79 -0.06 2.38 -27.63
C PRO A 79 -1.22 2.49 -26.62
N ARG A 80 -2.00 3.58 -26.70
CA ARG A 80 -3.16 3.81 -25.82
C ARG A 80 -4.19 2.66 -25.85
N SER A 81 -4.41 2.04 -27.01
CA SER A 81 -5.30 0.89 -27.15
C SER A 81 -4.82 -0.32 -26.35
N GLN A 82 -3.50 -0.56 -26.31
CA GLN A 82 -2.90 -1.62 -25.51
C GLN A 82 -3.03 -1.32 -24.00
N ALA A 83 -2.79 -0.08 -23.59
CA ALA A 83 -2.99 0.36 -22.21
C ALA A 83 -4.46 0.20 -21.75
N ASP A 84 -5.42 0.55 -22.62
CA ASP A 84 -6.86 0.37 -22.34
C ASP A 84 -7.25 -1.11 -22.21
N ALA A 85 -6.77 -1.97 -23.12
CA ALA A 85 -6.99 -3.40 -23.07
C ALA A 85 -6.39 -4.03 -21.80
N PHE A 86 -5.21 -3.55 -21.38
CA PHE A 86 -4.57 -3.96 -20.14
C PHE A 86 -5.40 -3.57 -18.92
N ILE A 87 -5.80 -2.30 -18.78
CA ILE A 87 -6.62 -1.85 -17.64
C ILE A 87 -7.92 -2.66 -17.53
N LYS A 88 -8.57 -2.95 -18.66
CA LYS A 88 -9.77 -3.81 -18.70
C LYS A 88 -9.49 -5.23 -18.24
N THR A 89 -8.36 -5.79 -18.65
CA THR A 89 -7.95 -7.14 -18.24
C THR A 89 -7.63 -7.19 -16.76
N TYR A 90 -6.90 -6.21 -16.26
CA TYR A 90 -6.58 -6.05 -14.85
C TYR A 90 -7.83 -6.00 -13.97
N PHE A 91 -8.81 -5.15 -14.30
CA PHE A 91 -10.07 -5.08 -13.54
C PHE A 91 -10.98 -6.29 -13.71
N ARG A 92 -10.80 -7.07 -14.78
CA ARG A 92 -11.50 -8.36 -14.93
C ARG A 92 -10.88 -9.43 -14.05
N GLU A 93 -9.56 -9.42 -13.91
CA GLU A 93 -8.84 -10.33 -13.00
C GLU A 93 -9.04 -9.95 -11.53
N PHE A 94 -9.00 -8.66 -11.22
CA PHE A 94 -9.18 -8.12 -9.86
C PHE A 94 -10.49 -7.33 -9.75
N SER A 95 -11.63 -8.02 -9.95
CA SER A 95 -12.94 -7.38 -10.01
C SER A 95 -13.36 -6.70 -8.70
N GLY A 96 -12.92 -7.21 -7.55
CA GLY A 96 -13.20 -6.60 -6.25
C GLY A 96 -12.57 -5.21 -6.11
N ILE A 97 -11.43 -4.96 -6.76
CA ILE A 97 -10.83 -3.61 -6.80
C ILE A 97 -11.76 -2.64 -7.52
N ARG A 98 -12.39 -3.06 -8.63
CA ARG A 98 -13.32 -2.20 -9.38
C ARG A 98 -14.53 -1.83 -8.53
N GLU A 99 -15.14 -2.82 -7.88
CA GLU A 99 -16.28 -2.62 -6.98
C GLU A 99 -15.93 -1.67 -5.83
N PHE A 100 -14.73 -1.82 -5.25
CA PHE A 100 -14.23 -0.94 -4.21
C PHE A 100 -14.09 0.52 -4.68
N VAL A 101 -13.51 0.74 -5.85
CA VAL A 101 -13.36 2.07 -6.44
C VAL A 101 -14.73 2.74 -6.63
N ASP A 102 -15.68 2.02 -7.22
CA ASP A 102 -17.04 2.54 -7.45
C ASP A 102 -17.75 2.85 -6.13
N LEU A 103 -17.60 1.99 -5.11
CA LEU A 103 -18.17 2.20 -3.78
C LEU A 103 -17.57 3.42 -3.08
N CYS A 104 -16.26 3.62 -3.15
CA CYS A 104 -15.58 4.78 -2.57
C CYS A 104 -16.10 6.09 -3.17
N VAL A 105 -16.22 6.15 -4.50
CA VAL A 105 -16.75 7.32 -5.20
C VAL A 105 -18.20 7.56 -4.82
N ALA A 106 -19.07 6.55 -4.93
CA ALA A 106 -20.49 6.69 -4.63
C ALA A 106 -20.74 7.11 -3.17
N ARG A 107 -19.97 6.57 -2.23
CA ARG A 107 -20.04 6.98 -0.82
C ARG A 107 -19.61 8.43 -0.64
N ALA A 108 -18.48 8.83 -1.24
CA ALA A 108 -17.98 10.19 -1.13
C ALA A 108 -18.94 11.20 -1.78
N GLU A 109 -19.56 10.89 -2.92
CA GLU A 109 -20.59 11.74 -3.54
C GLU A 109 -21.79 11.96 -2.62
N LYS A 110 -22.20 10.91 -1.89
CA LYS A 110 -23.32 10.95 -0.94
C LYS A 110 -22.99 11.68 0.36
N THR A 111 -21.78 11.48 0.92
CA THR A 111 -21.42 11.96 2.27
C THR A 111 -20.54 13.21 2.27
N GLY A 112 -19.86 13.51 1.17
CA GLY A 112 -18.88 14.59 1.08
C GLY A 112 -17.52 14.28 1.71
N TYR A 113 -17.25 13.04 2.12
CA TYR A 113 -15.98 12.64 2.73
C TYR A 113 -15.63 11.16 2.50
N SER A 114 -14.34 10.84 2.64
CA SER A 114 -13.82 9.46 2.71
C SER A 114 -13.49 9.08 4.16
N THR A 115 -13.34 7.79 4.44
CA THR A 115 -13.09 7.29 5.80
C THR A 115 -12.04 6.17 5.78
N THR A 116 -11.12 6.17 6.75
CA THR A 116 -10.15 5.09 6.96
C THR A 116 -10.77 3.90 7.69
N ILE A 117 -10.04 2.79 7.79
CA ILE A 117 -10.49 1.59 8.52
C ILE A 117 -10.77 1.87 10.01
N LEU A 118 -10.08 2.85 10.60
CA LEU A 118 -10.30 3.29 11.99
C LEU A 118 -11.30 4.44 12.13
N GLY A 119 -11.99 4.82 11.05
CA GLY A 119 -13.04 5.84 11.11
C GLY A 119 -12.57 7.28 10.92
N ARG A 120 -11.28 7.54 10.64
CA ARG A 120 -10.82 8.91 10.39
C ARG A 120 -11.40 9.44 9.09
N GLN A 121 -12.03 10.60 9.12
CA GLN A 121 -12.67 11.21 7.97
C GLN A 121 -11.77 12.22 7.27
N ARG A 122 -11.81 12.25 5.93
CA ARG A 122 -11.23 13.30 5.10
C ARG A 122 -12.33 13.93 4.24
N PRO A 123 -12.70 15.20 4.47
CA PRO A 123 -13.64 15.93 3.62
C PRO A 123 -13.14 16.04 2.18
N ILE A 124 -14.07 15.96 1.22
CA ILE A 124 -13.81 16.06 -0.22
C ILE A 124 -14.82 17.04 -0.84
N PRO A 125 -14.65 18.36 -0.66
CA PRO A 125 -15.65 19.36 -1.06
C PRO A 125 -16.02 19.30 -2.54
N SER A 126 -15.05 18.98 -3.41
CA SER A 126 -15.20 18.98 -4.86
C SER A 126 -15.77 17.69 -5.45
N ILE A 127 -16.20 16.71 -4.63
CA ILE A 127 -16.68 15.41 -5.11
C ILE A 127 -17.94 15.52 -6.00
N ASN A 128 -18.75 16.56 -5.78
CA ASN A 128 -19.94 16.86 -6.57
C ASN A 128 -19.73 18.06 -7.52
N SER A 129 -18.48 18.43 -7.82
CA SER A 129 -18.20 19.55 -8.73
C SER A 129 -18.78 19.29 -10.12
N ARG A 130 -19.38 20.33 -10.72
CA ARG A 130 -19.81 20.31 -12.13
C ARG A 130 -18.62 20.35 -13.10
N ASN A 131 -17.44 20.78 -12.62
CA ASN A 131 -16.21 20.75 -13.40
C ASN A 131 -15.67 19.31 -13.41
N LYS A 132 -15.66 18.68 -14.59
CA LYS A 132 -15.22 17.29 -14.75
C LYS A 132 -13.78 17.05 -14.26
N THR A 133 -12.86 17.98 -14.51
CA THR A 133 -11.46 17.84 -14.11
C THR A 133 -11.32 17.86 -12.58
N GLU A 134 -12.06 18.77 -11.95
CA GLU A 134 -12.09 18.89 -10.49
C GLU A 134 -12.73 17.66 -9.85
N LYS A 135 -13.87 17.20 -10.39
CA LYS A 135 -14.55 15.98 -9.94
C LYS A 135 -13.65 14.75 -10.06
N MET A 136 -12.99 14.54 -11.20
CA MET A 136 -12.05 13.42 -11.38
C MET A 136 -10.89 13.47 -10.37
N ALA A 137 -10.43 14.67 -9.99
CA ALA A 137 -9.43 14.81 -8.94
C ALA A 137 -9.97 14.44 -7.55
N ALA A 138 -11.20 14.84 -7.25
CA ALA A 138 -11.90 14.48 -6.03
C ALA A 138 -12.19 12.97 -5.92
N GLU A 139 -12.56 12.32 -7.03
CA GLU A 139 -12.75 10.86 -7.11
C GLU A 139 -11.47 10.11 -6.78
N ARG A 140 -10.32 10.54 -7.32
CA ARG A 140 -9.01 9.96 -6.95
C ARG A 140 -8.73 10.13 -5.46
N VAL A 141 -9.04 11.29 -4.89
CA VAL A 141 -8.91 11.49 -3.44
C VAL A 141 -9.81 10.55 -2.66
N ALA A 142 -11.04 10.31 -3.12
CA ALA A 142 -12.01 9.43 -2.47
C ALA A 142 -11.53 7.97 -2.42
N VAL A 143 -10.83 7.51 -3.46
CA VAL A 143 -10.28 6.15 -3.56
C VAL A 143 -8.96 6.02 -2.77
N ASN A 144 -8.06 7.00 -2.88
CA ASN A 144 -6.74 6.90 -2.26
C ASN A 144 -6.80 7.05 -0.73
N SER A 145 -7.70 7.89 -0.23
CA SER A 145 -7.70 8.28 1.19
C SER A 145 -8.03 7.14 2.16
N PRO A 146 -8.98 6.22 1.87
CA PRO A 146 -9.16 5.02 2.67
C PRO A 146 -7.90 4.17 2.77
N ILE A 147 -7.11 4.03 1.70
CA ILE A 147 -5.91 3.18 1.68
C ILE A 147 -4.77 3.87 2.43
N GLN A 148 -4.31 5.03 1.94
CA GLN A 148 -3.17 5.75 2.52
C GLN A 148 -3.45 6.22 3.95
N GLY A 149 -4.69 6.65 4.18
CA GLY A 149 -5.12 7.03 5.51
C GLY A 149 -5.10 5.85 6.48
N SER A 150 -5.51 4.66 6.04
CA SER A 150 -5.42 3.47 6.90
C SER A 150 -3.98 3.06 7.15
N ALA A 151 -3.08 3.14 6.16
CA ALA A 151 -1.65 2.90 6.37
C ALA A 151 -1.08 3.84 7.44
N ALA A 152 -1.40 5.14 7.34
CA ALA A 152 -1.02 6.14 8.33
C ALA A 152 -1.65 5.92 9.72
N ASP A 153 -2.80 5.25 9.81
CA ASP A 153 -3.41 4.87 11.08
C ASP A 153 -2.69 3.68 11.71
N LEU A 154 -2.41 2.65 10.91
CA LEU A 154 -1.74 1.42 11.33
C LEU A 154 -0.30 1.68 11.81
N ILE A 155 0.46 2.53 11.12
CA ILE A 155 1.82 2.88 11.57
C ILE A 155 1.79 3.63 12.91
N LYS A 156 0.80 4.50 13.14
CA LYS A 156 0.65 5.20 14.42
C LYS A 156 0.27 4.25 15.56
N LEU A 157 -0.61 3.29 15.30
CA LEU A 157 -0.91 2.22 16.27
C LEU A 157 0.35 1.42 16.60
N ALA A 158 1.14 1.04 15.60
CA ALA A 158 2.40 0.33 15.80
C ALA A 158 3.40 1.16 16.62
N MET A 159 3.57 2.44 16.33
CA MET A 159 4.43 3.34 17.12
C MET A 159 4.03 3.36 18.61
N LEU A 160 2.74 3.46 18.92
CA LEU A 160 2.24 3.44 20.30
C LEU A 160 2.53 2.11 20.99
N ARG A 161 2.34 0.99 20.28
CA ARG A 161 2.60 -0.36 20.78
C ARG A 161 4.08 -0.61 21.04
N VAL A 162 4.94 -0.28 20.08
CA VAL A 162 6.41 -0.35 20.20
C VAL A 162 6.89 0.50 21.36
N ALA A 163 6.50 1.78 21.42
CA ALA A 163 6.93 2.68 22.49
C ALA A 163 6.49 2.18 23.88
N LYS A 164 5.28 1.66 24.00
CA LYS A 164 4.77 1.06 25.24
C LYS A 164 5.61 -0.15 25.66
N ARG A 165 5.95 -1.03 24.71
CA ARG A 165 6.67 -2.27 25.00
C ARG A 165 8.15 -2.04 25.30
N LEU A 166 8.82 -1.13 24.58
CA LEU A 166 10.17 -0.67 24.92
C LEU A 166 10.25 -0.19 26.37
N LYS A 167 9.29 0.64 26.80
CA LYS A 167 9.21 1.14 28.17
C LYS A 167 8.93 0.04 29.20
N ALA A 168 8.01 -0.87 28.89
CA ALA A 168 7.62 -1.95 29.79
C ALA A 168 8.77 -2.95 30.03
N GLU A 169 9.60 -3.19 29.00
CA GLU A 169 10.77 -4.08 29.08
C GLU A 169 12.05 -3.37 29.56
N GLY A 170 11.99 -2.06 29.84
CA GLY A 170 13.14 -1.30 30.35
C GLY A 170 14.26 -1.07 29.33
N LEU A 171 13.96 -1.21 28.04
CA LEU A 171 14.93 -1.11 26.96
C LEU A 171 15.38 0.34 26.75
N GLN A 172 16.65 0.53 26.41
CA GLN A 172 17.23 1.86 26.15
C GLN A 172 17.00 2.33 24.70
N SER A 173 16.58 1.41 23.82
CA SER A 173 16.24 1.68 22.42
C SER A 173 15.15 2.74 22.26
N LYS A 174 15.23 3.54 21.19
CA LYS A 174 14.32 4.67 20.92
C LYS A 174 13.91 4.73 19.46
N ILE A 175 12.64 5.03 19.22
CA ILE A 175 12.16 5.47 17.90
C ILE A 175 12.72 6.86 17.64
N LEU A 176 13.51 7.00 16.58
CA LEU A 176 14.09 8.28 16.14
C LEU A 176 13.21 8.97 15.11
N LEU A 177 12.82 8.24 14.07
CA LEU A 177 12.10 8.76 12.91
C LEU A 177 10.99 7.80 12.49
N GLN A 178 10.00 8.37 11.83
CA GLN A 178 9.02 7.64 11.04
C GLN A 178 8.99 8.26 9.64
N VAL A 179 9.18 7.44 8.61
CA VAL A 179 9.23 7.85 7.21
C VAL A 179 8.30 6.92 6.43
N HIS A 180 7.19 7.44 5.93
CA HIS A 180 6.16 6.63 5.26
C HIS A 180 5.66 5.45 6.12
N ASP A 181 6.01 4.21 5.75
CA ASP A 181 5.69 2.96 6.43
C ASP A 181 6.84 2.41 7.29
N GLU A 182 7.96 3.12 7.33
CA GLU A 182 9.20 2.76 8.03
C GLU A 182 9.31 3.43 9.41
N LEU A 183 9.74 2.66 10.41
CA LEU A 183 10.23 3.14 11.70
C LEU A 183 11.75 2.98 11.78
N LEU A 184 12.44 4.08 12.09
CA LEU A 184 13.88 4.08 12.33
C LEU A 184 14.15 4.18 13.83
N LEU A 185 14.93 3.25 14.36
CA LEU A 185 15.30 3.16 15.76
C LEU A 185 16.81 3.22 15.98
N GLU A 186 17.19 3.91 17.05
CA GLU A 186 18.50 3.77 17.69
C GLU A 186 18.41 2.64 18.71
N VAL A 187 19.32 1.67 18.59
CA VAL A 187 19.26 0.41 19.33
C VAL A 187 20.67 0.07 19.84
N PRO A 188 20.89 -0.05 21.16
CA PRO A 188 22.15 -0.57 21.68
C PRO A 188 22.46 -1.96 21.13
N LEU A 189 23.73 -2.27 20.85
CA LEU A 189 24.13 -3.55 20.25
C LEU A 189 23.62 -4.78 21.01
N GLY A 190 23.55 -4.70 22.35
CA GLY A 190 23.03 -5.77 23.20
C GLY A 190 21.51 -5.99 23.11
N GLU A 191 20.75 -5.03 22.58
CA GLU A 191 19.29 -5.08 22.47
C GLU A 191 18.80 -5.48 21.06
N VAL A 192 19.69 -5.57 20.06
CA VAL A 192 19.35 -5.74 18.64
C VAL A 192 18.39 -6.92 18.39
N ALA A 193 18.70 -8.10 18.91
CA ALA A 193 17.87 -9.29 18.68
C ALA A 193 16.48 -9.17 19.33
N GLN A 194 16.43 -8.62 20.55
CA GLN A 194 15.19 -8.43 21.29
C GLN A 194 14.30 -7.38 20.62
N VAL A 195 14.88 -6.23 20.26
CA VAL A 195 14.16 -5.13 19.61
C VAL A 195 13.69 -5.52 18.22
N SER A 196 14.47 -6.28 17.45
CA SER A 196 14.03 -6.81 16.15
C SER A 196 12.78 -7.69 16.29
N THR A 197 12.78 -8.60 17.28
CA THR A 197 11.63 -9.47 17.55
C THR A 197 10.41 -8.66 18.01
N LEU A 198 10.63 -7.68 18.90
CA LEU A 198 9.60 -6.77 19.40
C LEU A 198 8.97 -5.98 18.25
N LEU A 199 9.78 -5.36 17.38
CA LEU A 199 9.29 -4.58 16.24
C LEU A 199 8.39 -5.42 15.34
N LYS A 200 8.84 -6.63 14.98
CA LYS A 200 8.06 -7.54 14.15
C LYS A 200 6.72 -7.89 14.78
N GLN A 201 6.71 -8.25 16.07
CA GLN A 201 5.48 -8.60 16.79
C GLN A 201 4.52 -7.41 16.93
N GLU A 202 5.03 -6.24 17.30
CA GLU A 202 4.18 -5.07 17.58
C GLU A 202 3.64 -4.42 16.30
N MET A 203 4.42 -4.41 15.22
CA MET A 203 3.99 -3.92 13.91
C MET A 203 3.03 -4.91 13.25
N GLU A 204 3.40 -6.19 13.09
CA GLU A 204 2.51 -7.17 12.44
C GLU A 204 1.21 -7.40 13.22
N GLY A 205 1.24 -7.22 14.55
CA GLY A 205 0.07 -7.32 15.42
C GLY A 205 -0.70 -6.01 15.64
N ALA A 206 -0.35 -4.92 14.95
CA ALA A 206 -0.92 -3.59 15.21
C ALA A 206 -2.43 -3.53 14.91
N PHE A 207 -2.89 -4.30 13.92
CA PHE A 207 -4.29 -4.39 13.54
C PHE A 207 -4.56 -5.73 12.83
N GLU A 208 -5.73 -6.32 13.06
CA GLU A 208 -6.13 -7.56 12.40
C GLU A 208 -6.78 -7.26 11.04
N LEU A 209 -6.15 -7.76 9.97
CA LEU A 209 -6.63 -7.66 8.59
C LEU A 209 -6.98 -9.07 8.07
N SER A 210 -7.65 -9.14 6.92
CA SER A 210 -7.98 -10.41 6.24
C SER A 210 -6.77 -11.14 5.66
N ILE A 211 -5.62 -10.46 5.58
CA ILE A 211 -4.29 -10.98 5.27
C ILE A 211 -3.29 -10.41 6.27
N PRO A 212 -2.30 -11.19 6.74
CA PRO A 212 -1.39 -10.74 7.78
C PRO A 212 -0.49 -9.60 7.30
N LEU A 213 -0.29 -8.61 8.17
CA LEU A 213 0.76 -7.62 8.01
C LEU A 213 2.13 -8.32 8.07
N ARG A 214 3.08 -7.82 7.28
CA ARG A 214 4.45 -8.30 7.25
C ARG A 214 5.41 -7.14 7.46
N THR A 215 6.43 -7.36 8.28
CA THR A 215 7.45 -6.36 8.57
C THR A 215 8.84 -6.90 8.25
N SER A 216 9.58 -6.17 7.42
CA SER A 216 11.04 -6.38 7.26
C SER A 216 11.77 -5.60 8.34
N VAL A 217 12.79 -6.20 8.95
CA VAL A 217 13.60 -5.53 9.99
C VAL A 217 15.07 -5.72 9.65
N GLU A 218 15.79 -4.61 9.60
CA GLU A 218 17.21 -4.56 9.24
C GLU A 218 18.01 -3.71 10.24
N SER A 219 19.29 -4.04 10.42
CA SER A 219 20.17 -3.30 11.33
C SER A 219 21.53 -3.08 10.68
N ALA A 220 22.00 -1.83 10.70
CA ALA A 220 23.30 -1.42 10.22
C ALA A 220 23.83 -0.24 11.07
N GLY A 221 25.10 0.13 10.84
CA GLY A 221 25.77 1.21 11.57
C GLY A 221 25.27 2.62 11.19
N THR A 222 24.83 2.80 9.95
CA THR A 222 24.19 4.03 9.49
C THR A 222 22.90 3.72 8.74
N TRP A 223 22.04 4.74 8.55
CA TRP A 223 20.81 4.56 7.76
C TRP A 223 21.09 4.33 6.27
N GLY A 224 22.18 4.90 5.73
CA GLY A 224 22.56 4.70 4.33
C GLY A 224 23.08 3.30 4.01
N ASP A 225 23.39 2.50 5.04
CA ASP A 225 23.78 1.09 4.91
C ASP A 225 22.57 0.13 5.02
N LEU A 226 21.37 0.68 5.25
CA LEU A 226 20.10 -0.04 5.24
C LEU A 226 19.46 0.14 3.86
N HIS A 227 18.73 -0.88 3.39
CA HIS A 227 18.05 -0.97 2.08
C HIS A 227 18.95 -1.29 0.88
#